data_AF-A0A3B0U0C8-F1
#
_entry.id   AF-A0A3B0U0C8-F1
#
_cell.length_a   1.000
_cell.length_b   1.000
_cell.length_c   1.000
_cell.angle_alpha   90.00
_cell.angle_beta   90.00
_cell.angle_gamma   90.00
#
_symmetry.space_group_name_H-M   'P 1'
#
loop_
_entity.id
_entity.type
_entity.pdbx_description
1 polymer ?
#
loop_
_entity_poly.entity_id
_entity_poly.type
_entity_poly.pdbx_seq_one_letter_code
_entity_poly.pdbx_strand_id
1 'polypeptide(L)'
;MIDKRRLKFVRSILGGNVAFKTCGELYRLQIKGGKDARSGCSLSISEVEKLVSSGILVLKDDKCFASDAAAAWLKRELSDGAGFGEQHRQIERSKEGLCLNLRESALRILATKTRGKPAFLLPHHLEAANRIHMLLM
;
A
#
# COMPACT_ATOMS: atom_id res chain seq x y z
N MET A 1 -3.01 16.93 -1.90
CA MET A 1 -1.69 16.38 -2.28
C MET A 1 -1.17 15.55 -1.12
N ILE A 2 -0.92 14.26 -1.33
CA ILE A 2 -0.41 13.38 -0.28
C ILE A 2 1.06 13.70 -0.05
N ASP A 3 1.42 13.95 1.21
CA ASP A 3 2.78 14.29 1.58
C ASP A 3 3.68 13.05 1.51
N LYS A 4 4.48 12.97 0.45
CA LYS A 4 5.42 11.88 0.19
C LYS A 4 6.44 11.71 1.32
N ARG A 5 6.79 12.77 2.06
CA ARG A 5 7.74 12.69 3.19
C ARG A 5 7.12 11.94 4.36
N ARG A 6 5.86 12.21 4.68
CA ARG A 6 5.10 11.53 5.74
C ARG A 6 4.94 10.04 5.47
N LEU A 7 4.61 9.66 4.23
CA LEU A 7 4.51 8.23 3.85
C LEU A 7 5.86 7.52 3.95
N LYS A 8 6.93 8.14 3.46
CA LYS A 8 8.28 7.55 3.51
C LYS A 8 8.75 7.40 4.97
N PHE A 9 8.41 8.34 5.84
CA PHE A 9 8.72 8.26 7.26
C PHE A 9 8.03 7.06 7.93
N VAL A 10 6.70 6.94 7.82
CA VAL A 10 5.96 5.82 8.42
C VAL A 10 6.37 4.47 7.82
N ARG A 11 6.59 4.40 6.50
CA ARG A 11 7.10 3.20 5.83
C ARG A 11 8.48 2.78 6.37
N SER A 12 9.34 3.74 6.67
CA SER A 12 10.67 3.44 7.21
C SER A 12 10.60 2.90 8.64
N ILE A 13 9.68 3.42 9.47
CA ILE A 13 9.46 2.91 10.82
C ILE A 13 8.87 1.50 10.79
N LEU A 14 7.89 1.24 9.91
CA LEU A 14 7.35 -0.10 9.67
C LEU A 14 8.42 -1.10 9.22
N GLY A 15 9.44 -0.64 8.49
CA GLY A 15 10.60 -1.44 8.10
C GLY A 15 11.58 -1.75 9.24
N GLY A 16 11.25 -1.40 10.49
CA GLY A 16 12.07 -1.66 11.67
C GLY A 16 13.07 -0.56 12.03
N ASN A 17 13.02 0.60 11.35
CA ASN A 17 13.84 1.74 11.75
C ASN A 17 13.19 2.49 12.92
N VAL A 18 14.02 3.10 13.76
CA VAL A 18 13.55 3.90 14.90
C VAL A 18 13.83 5.37 14.62
N ALA A 19 12.85 6.23 14.89
CA ALA A 19 13.03 7.68 14.82
C ALA A 19 13.29 8.26 16.20
N PHE A 20 14.24 9.20 16.28
CA PHE A 20 14.63 9.89 17.50
C PHE A 20 14.41 11.39 17.37
N LYS A 21 14.02 12.02 18.48
CA LYS A 21 13.93 13.47 18.57
C LYS A 21 15.35 14.06 18.47
N THR A 22 15.56 14.94 17.49
CA THR A 22 16.80 15.72 17.35
C THR A 22 16.57 17.12 17.94
N CYS A 23 17.59 17.79 18.48
CA CYS A 23 17.51 19.07 19.19
C CYS A 23 16.90 20.26 18.41
N GLY A 24 16.50 20.09 17.15
CA GLY A 24 15.92 21.14 16.29
C GLY A 24 14.47 20.87 15.87
N GLU A 25 13.63 20.42 16.80
CA GLU A 25 12.18 20.17 16.59
C GLU A 25 11.80 19.15 15.50
N LEU A 26 12.72 18.24 15.19
CA LEU A 26 12.53 17.24 14.14
C LEU A 26 12.80 15.83 14.68
N TYR A 27 11.98 14.88 14.27
CA TYR A 27 12.29 13.46 14.42
C TYR A 27 13.08 12.98 13.20
N ARG A 28 14.23 12.36 13.43
CA ARG A 28 15.08 11.78 12.38
C ARG A 28 15.20 10.27 12.55
N LEU A 29 15.09 9.54 11.44
CA LEU A 29 15.27 8.09 11.41
C LEU A 29 16.73 7.71 11.53
N GLN A 30 17.02 6.74 12.40
CA GLN A 30 18.31 6.08 12.46
C GLN A 30 18.28 4.85 11.55
N ILE A 31 18.91 4.96 10.38
CA ILE A 31 19.05 3.84 9.44
C ILE A 31 20.31 3.07 9.82
N LYS A 32 20.17 1.82 10.27
CA LYS A 32 21.32 0.93 10.51
C LYS A 32 21.89 0.47 9.17
N GLY A 33 23.09 0.95 8.82
CA GLY A 33 23.95 0.38 7.78
C GLY A 33 23.47 0.60 6.34
N GLY A 34 23.91 1.69 5.71
CA GLY A 34 23.76 1.86 4.26
C GLY A 34 24.06 3.28 3.80
N LYS A 35 24.64 3.43 2.60
CA LYS A 35 24.99 4.72 1.94
C LYS A 35 23.83 5.72 1.81
N ASP A 36 22.61 5.31 2.13
CA ASP A 36 21.39 6.12 2.16
C ASP A 36 21.10 6.84 3.49
N ALA A 37 22.03 6.82 4.45
CA ALA A 37 21.95 7.62 5.68
C ALA A 37 21.82 9.14 5.42
N ARG A 38 22.00 9.60 4.18
CA ARG A 38 21.78 10.98 3.73
C ARG A 38 20.38 11.24 3.16
N SER A 39 19.53 10.23 2.96
CA SER A 39 18.13 10.42 2.56
C SER A 39 17.28 10.72 3.80
N GLY A 40 17.46 11.94 4.31
CA GLY A 40 16.82 12.51 5.49
C GLY A 40 15.29 12.48 5.42
N CYS A 41 14.70 11.37 5.85
CA CYS A 41 13.30 11.36 6.26
C CYS A 41 13.25 11.90 7.68
N SER A 42 13.16 13.22 7.78
CA SER A 42 12.80 13.92 9.00
C SER A 42 11.36 14.39 8.93
N LEU A 43 10.66 14.32 10.05
CA LEU A 43 9.31 14.85 10.22
C LEU A 43 9.32 15.86 11.36
N SER A 44 8.48 16.90 11.27
CA SER A 44 8.35 17.86 12.37
C SER A 44 7.67 17.23 13.59
N ILE A 45 7.96 17.75 14.80
CA ILE A 45 7.29 17.30 16.02
C ILE A 45 5.77 17.36 15.87
N SER A 46 5.24 18.48 15.35
CA SER A 46 3.79 18.67 15.17
C SER A 46 3.15 17.57 14.29
N GLU A 47 3.84 17.14 13.24
CA GLU A 47 3.35 16.07 12.38
C GLU A 47 3.43 14.69 13.03
N VAL A 48 4.50 14.44 13.80
CA VAL A 48 4.62 13.20 14.59
C VAL A 48 3.53 13.15 15.65
N GLU A 49 3.26 14.25 16.34
CA GLU A 49 2.17 14.33 17.33
C GLU A 49 0.81 14.07 16.70
N LYS A 50 0.54 14.57 15.48
CA LYS A 50 -0.68 14.24 14.72
C LYS A 50 -0.76 12.74 14.39
N LEU A 51 0.36 12.11 14.06
CA LEU A 51 0.43 10.67 13.79
C LEU A 51 0.27 9.84 15.07
N VAL A 52 0.74 10.35 16.21
CA VAL A 52 0.57 9.69 17.51
C VAL A 52 -0.87 9.84 18.01
N SER A 53 -1.47 11.03 17.88
CA SER A 53 -2.86 11.26 18.29
C SER A 53 -3.87 10.50 17.44
N SER A 54 -3.53 10.19 16.19
CA SER A 54 -4.30 9.28 15.32
C SER A 54 -4.02 7.80 15.56
N GLY A 55 -3.14 7.47 16.52
CA GLY A 55 -2.80 6.09 16.87
C GLY A 55 -1.97 5.36 15.82
N ILE A 56 -1.37 6.07 14.86
CA ILE A 56 -0.52 5.51 13.79
C ILE A 56 0.89 5.25 14.31
N LEU A 57 1.40 6.13 15.16
CA LEU A 57 2.71 5.99 15.79
C LEU A 57 2.56 5.90 17.31
N VAL A 58 3.52 5.25 17.94
CA VAL A 58 3.64 5.18 19.41
C VAL A 58 4.97 5.80 19.82
N LEU A 59 4.91 6.75 20.75
CA LEU A 59 6.08 7.32 21.39
C LEU A 59 6.42 6.49 22.64
N LYS A 60 7.65 5.99 22.73
CA LYS A 60 8.22 5.37 23.94
C LYS A 60 9.65 5.87 24.11
N ASP A 61 9.98 6.43 25.28
CA ASP A 61 11.32 6.90 25.63
C ASP A 61 11.96 7.82 24.56
N ASP A 62 11.22 8.83 24.09
CA ASP A 62 11.62 9.76 23.02
C ASP A 62 11.92 9.10 21.64
N LYS A 63 11.49 7.86 21.48
CA LYS A 63 11.58 7.10 20.23
C LYS A 63 10.19 6.87 19.65
N CYS A 64 10.08 6.99 18.33
CA CYS A 64 8.86 6.66 17.61
C CYS A 64 8.91 5.24 17.07
N PHE A 65 7.83 4.51 17.31
CA PHE A 65 7.56 3.18 16.78
C PHE A 65 6.26 3.18 15.97
N ALA A 66 6.15 2.23 15.04
CA ALA A 66 4.91 1.99 14.32
C ALA A 66 3.93 1.29 15.26
N SER A 67 2.67 1.73 15.26
CA SER A 67 1.59 0.96 15.87
C SER A 67 1.11 -0.14 14.93
N ASP A 68 0.29 -1.05 15.44
CA ASP A 68 -0.38 -2.07 14.62
C ASP A 68 -1.29 -1.46 13.53
N ALA A 69 -1.80 -0.25 13.78
CA ALA A 69 -2.63 0.49 12.82
C ALA A 69 -1.81 1.16 11.69
N ALA A 70 -0.49 1.30 11.85
CA ALA A 70 0.36 2.00 10.90
C ALA A 70 0.37 1.34 9.51
N ALA A 71 0.37 0.01 9.45
CA ALA A 71 0.37 -0.73 8.19
C ALA A 71 -0.95 -0.54 7.43
N ALA A 72 -2.08 -0.58 8.13
CA ALA A 72 -3.40 -0.36 7.55
C ALA A 72 -3.57 1.09 7.07
N TRP A 73 -3.10 2.06 7.86
CA TRP A 73 -3.09 3.47 7.46
C TRP A 73 -2.22 3.70 6.22
N LEU A 74 -1.00 3.18 6.17
CA LEU A 74 -0.10 3.34 5.01
C LEU A 74 -0.73 2.74 3.75
N LYS A 75 -1.38 1.59 3.86
CA LYS A 75 -2.10 0.95 2.75
C LYS A 75 -3.22 1.86 2.24
N ARG A 76 -4.02 2.45 3.14
CA ARG A 76 -5.11 3.37 2.78
C ARG A 76 -4.58 4.60 2.05
N GLU A 77 -3.56 5.26 2.57
CA GLU A 77 -2.99 6.46 1.94
C GLU A 77 -2.35 6.17 0.58
N LEU A 78 -1.73 5.00 0.41
CA LEU A 78 -1.20 4.58 -0.88
C LEU A 78 -2.32 4.23 -1.87
N SER A 79 -3.45 3.70 -1.41
CA SER A 79 -4.62 3.44 -2.24
C SER A 79 -5.34 4.73 -2.64
N ASP A 80 -5.57 5.64 -1.71
CA ASP A 80 -6.24 6.93 -1.95
C ASP A 80 -5.37 7.87 -2.81
N GLY A 81 -4.04 7.68 -2.80
CA GLY A 81 -3.10 8.41 -3.64
C GLY A 81 -2.78 7.80 -5.01
N ALA A 82 -3.07 6.51 -5.19
CA ALA A 82 -2.80 5.80 -6.42
C ALA A 82 -4.07 5.68 -7.28
N GLY A 83 -4.55 6.82 -7.79
CA GLY A 83 -5.60 6.86 -8.82
C GLY A 83 -5.26 6.08 -10.10
N PHE A 84 -4.03 5.59 -10.27
CA PHE A 84 -3.61 4.81 -11.44
C PHE A 84 -4.15 3.36 -11.44
N GLY A 85 -4.41 2.77 -10.28
CA GLY A 85 -4.99 1.41 -10.21
C GLY A 85 -6.48 1.38 -10.55
N GLU A 86 -7.18 2.49 -10.31
CA GLU A 86 -8.62 2.62 -10.54
C GLU A 86 -8.96 3.11 -11.95
N GLN A 87 -8.06 3.85 -12.62
CA GLN A 87 -8.24 4.28 -14.02
C GLN A 87 -8.41 3.12 -15.00
N HIS A 88 -7.94 1.92 -14.65
CA HIS A 88 -8.10 0.71 -15.45
C HIS A 88 -9.20 -0.22 -14.95
N ARG A 89 -9.98 0.17 -13.92
CA ARG A 89 -11.08 -0.65 -13.42
C ARG A 89 -12.41 -0.04 -13.84
N GLN A 90 -13.24 -0.83 -14.49
CA GLN A 90 -14.63 -0.48 -14.73
C GLN A 90 -15.47 -1.38 -13.83
N ILE A 91 -15.70 -0.95 -12.60
CA ILE A 91 -16.40 -1.77 -11.60
C ILE A 91 -17.89 -1.55 -11.74
N GLU A 92 -18.61 -2.57 -12.19
CA GLU A 92 -20.07 -2.61 -12.15
C GLU A 92 -20.57 -3.44 -10.97
N ARG A 93 -21.63 -2.96 -10.33
CA ARG A 93 -22.31 -3.69 -9.25
C ARG A 93 -23.52 -4.41 -9.83
N SER A 94 -23.50 -5.74 -9.77
CA SER A 94 -24.67 -6.56 -10.06
C SER A 94 -25.74 -6.37 -8.98
N LYS A 95 -27.01 -6.63 -9.33
CA LYS A 95 -28.17 -6.65 -8.41
C LYS A 95 -27.99 -7.61 -7.23
N GLU A 96 -27.08 -8.58 -7.36
CA GLU A 96 -26.73 -9.56 -6.32
C GLU A 96 -25.55 -9.11 -5.41
N GLY A 97 -25.12 -7.85 -5.53
CA GLY A 97 -24.03 -7.26 -4.73
C GLY A 97 -22.62 -7.68 -5.17
N LEU A 98 -22.48 -8.32 -6.33
CA LEU A 98 -21.17 -8.64 -6.91
C LEU A 98 -20.55 -7.41 -7.58
N CYS A 99 -19.32 -7.06 -7.18
CA CYS A 99 -18.50 -6.07 -7.86
C CYS A 99 -17.71 -6.75 -8.98
N LEU A 100 -18.04 -6.46 -10.24
CA LEU A 100 -17.38 -7.01 -11.43
C LEU A 100 -16.49 -5.94 -12.04
N ASN A 101 -15.20 -6.21 -12.20
CA ASN A 101 -14.32 -5.34 -12.97
C ASN A 101 -14.41 -5.72 -14.46
N LEU A 102 -15.15 -4.95 -15.26
CA LEU A 102 -15.38 -5.21 -16.68
C LEU A 102 -14.14 -5.03 -17.57
N ARG A 103 -13.09 -4.39 -17.05
CA ARG A 103 -11.77 -4.34 -17.72
C ARG A 103 -10.88 -5.52 -17.37
N GLU A 104 -11.30 -6.38 -16.45
CA GLU A 104 -10.63 -7.64 -16.18
C GLU A 104 -11.01 -8.65 -17.27
N SER A 105 -10.01 -9.32 -17.85
CA SER A 105 -10.23 -10.34 -18.88
C SER A 105 -11.27 -11.36 -18.38
N ALA A 106 -12.33 -11.59 -19.16
CA ALA A 106 -13.39 -12.55 -18.83
C ALA A 106 -12.81 -13.95 -18.53
N LEU A 107 -11.71 -14.32 -19.19
CA LEU A 107 -10.98 -15.56 -18.94
C LEU A 107 -10.39 -15.62 -17.53
N ARG A 108 -9.91 -14.48 -17.01
CA ARG A 108 -9.33 -14.36 -15.67
C ARG A 108 -10.41 -14.51 -14.60
N ILE A 109 -11.61 -13.97 -14.85
CA ILE A 109 -12.79 -14.16 -14.00
C ILE A 109 -13.15 -15.66 -13.96
N LEU A 110 -13.19 -16.33 -15.11
CA LEU A 110 -13.50 -17.76 -15.21
C LEU A 110 -12.43 -18.69 -14.62
N ALA A 111 -11.18 -18.23 -14.56
CA ALA A 111 -10.07 -18.94 -13.92
C ALA A 111 -10.00 -18.72 -12.39
N THR A 112 -10.87 -17.88 -11.83
CA THR A 112 -10.86 -17.55 -10.39
C THR A 112 -11.96 -18.30 -9.64
N LYS A 113 -11.58 -18.97 -8.55
CA LYS A 113 -12.53 -19.67 -7.67
C LYS A 113 -13.46 -18.65 -7.00
N THR A 114 -14.78 -18.77 -7.20
CA THR A 114 -15.75 -17.81 -6.65
C THR A 114 -16.77 -18.52 -5.77
N ARG A 115 -17.00 -18.00 -4.55
CA ARG A 115 -18.01 -18.46 -3.58
C ARG A 115 -18.12 -19.99 -3.47
N GLY A 116 -17.02 -20.66 -3.11
CA GLY A 116 -16.99 -22.10 -2.86
C GLY A 116 -17.02 -23.00 -4.10
N LYS A 117 -17.35 -22.47 -5.28
CA LYS A 117 -17.31 -23.24 -6.54
C LYS A 117 -15.91 -23.24 -7.15
N PRO A 118 -15.40 -24.37 -7.66
CA PRO A 118 -14.09 -24.44 -8.32
C PRO A 118 -14.05 -23.50 -9.52
N ALA A 119 -12.84 -23.05 -9.89
CA ALA A 119 -12.64 -22.28 -11.11
C ALA A 119 -13.08 -23.11 -12.33
N PHE A 120 -13.72 -22.45 -13.30
CA PHE A 120 -14.16 -23.11 -14.53
C PHE A 120 -12.97 -23.38 -15.46
N LEU A 121 -12.01 -22.46 -15.49
CA LEU A 121 -10.76 -22.61 -16.24
C LEU A 121 -9.60 -22.95 -15.32
N LEU A 122 -8.75 -23.86 -15.78
CA LEU A 122 -7.47 -24.13 -15.15
C LEU A 122 -6.44 -23.08 -15.62
N PRO A 123 -5.39 -22.80 -14.84
CA PRO A 123 -4.39 -21.77 -15.17
C PRO A 123 -3.76 -21.92 -16.57
N HIS A 124 -3.54 -23.16 -17.03
CA HIS A 124 -2.96 -23.42 -18.36
C HIS A 124 -3.92 -23.09 -19.51
N HIS A 125 -5.24 -23.11 -19.31
CA HIS A 125 -6.21 -22.64 -20.30
C HIS A 125 -6.11 -21.12 -20.50
N LEU A 126 -5.86 -20.37 -19.42
CA LEU A 126 -5.66 -18.93 -19.48
C LEU A 126 -4.37 -18.59 -20.24
N GLU A 127 -3.30 -19.33 -19.99
CA GLU A 127 -2.02 -19.13 -20.66
C GLU A 127 -2.10 -19.42 -22.17
N ALA A 128 -2.77 -20.51 -22.57
CA ALA A 128 -3.00 -20.83 -23.98
C ALA A 128 -3.83 -19.76 -24.70
N ALA A 129 -4.91 -19.29 -24.07
CA ALA A 129 -5.76 -18.24 -24.64
C ALA A 129 -5.02 -16.90 -24.78
N ASN A 130 -4.19 -16.52 -23.79
CA ASN A 130 -3.36 -15.32 -23.87
C ASN A 130 -2.31 -15.42 -24.98
N ARG A 131 -1.72 -16.60 -25.21
CA ARG A 131 -0.77 -16.82 -26.33
C ARG A 131 -1.45 -16.63 -27.68
N ILE A 132 -2.67 -17.14 -27.86
CA ILE A 132 -3.45 -16.95 -29.09
C ILE A 132 -3.81 -15.48 -29.29
N HIS A 133 -4.21 -14.78 -28.22
CA HIS A 133 -4.53 -13.36 -28.30
C HIS A 133 -3.34 -12.50 -28.75
N MET A 134 -2.13 -12.84 -28.28
CA MET A 134 -0.88 -12.16 -28.68
C MET A 134 -0.44 -12.46 -30.12
N LEU A 135 -0.97 -13.52 -30.76
CA LEU A 135 -0.70 -13.85 -32.16
C LEU A 135 -1.70 -13.21 -33.13
N LEU A 136 -2.84 -12.75 -32.63
CA LEU A 136 -3.92 -12.13 -33.41
C LEU A 136 -3.94 -10.60 -33.32
N MET A 137 -3.01 -10.01 -32.56
CA MET A 137 -2.69 -8.58 -32.52
C MET A 137 -1.39 -8.31 -33.26
#